data_AF-A0A497EIF3-F1
#
_entry.id   AF-A0A497EIF3-F1
#
_cell.length_a   1.000
_cell.length_b   1.000
_cell.length_c   1.000
_cell.angle_alpha   90.00
_cell.angle_beta   90.00
_cell.angle_gamma   90.00
#
_symmetry.space_group_name_H-M   'P 1'
#
loop_
_entity.id
_entity.type
_entity.pdbx_description
1 polymer ?
#
loop_
_entity_poly.entity_id
_entity_poly.type
_entity_poly.pdbx_seq_one_letter_code
_entity_poly.pdbx_strand_id
1 'polypeptide(L)'
;MGKFKKIVALAAGLGMLGATLSGALAAPWTLDNYPNALGSPVTIVYGKDADVSDVVGATELANALKYEEETTTTTAATVSEGVLIKAAGEELNYNEDFEDIIDVLDKGDLDILADGTYEDNEGDNENSVTYTQELSFTNGTNILKYTTDDNEDNEPLGTYIEINDNENTYTYTLEFDDSVIYENTTNGVDDDLEDTELTIMGNTYTIVDAGI
;
A
#
# COMPACT_ATOMS: atom_id res chain seq x y z
N MET A 1 -51.50 -26.21 -12.63
CA MET A 1 -50.40 -26.21 -11.64
C MET A 1 -49.10 -26.33 -12.42
N GLY A 2 -48.31 -25.26 -12.55
CA GLY A 2 -47.09 -25.25 -13.36
C GLY A 2 -46.03 -24.33 -12.74
N LYS A 3 -45.08 -24.93 -12.01
CA LYS A 3 -43.93 -24.24 -11.41
C LYS A 3 -42.82 -24.13 -12.47
N PHE A 4 -42.85 -23.11 -13.32
CA PHE A 4 -41.83 -22.91 -14.38
C PHE A 4 -41.34 -21.46 -14.56
N LYS A 5 -41.58 -20.57 -13.58
CA LYS A 5 -41.30 -19.14 -13.73
C LYS A 5 -40.11 -18.58 -12.92
N LYS A 6 -39.45 -19.39 -12.08
CA LYS A 6 -38.35 -18.91 -11.20
C LYS A 6 -36.94 -19.32 -11.64
N ILE A 7 -36.78 -20.39 -12.43
CA ILE A 7 -35.47 -20.89 -12.88
C ILE A 7 -34.91 -20.09 -14.06
N VAL A 8 -35.77 -19.54 -14.93
CA VAL A 8 -35.34 -18.82 -16.14
C VAL A 8 -34.67 -17.47 -15.80
N ALA A 9 -35.13 -16.77 -14.76
CA ALA A 9 -34.51 -15.53 -14.31
C ALA A 9 -33.12 -15.75 -13.70
N LEU A 10 -32.93 -16.87 -12.99
CA LEU A 10 -31.63 -17.26 -12.42
C LEU A 10 -30.65 -17.74 -13.51
N ALA A 11 -31.15 -18.44 -14.52
CA ALA A 11 -30.33 -18.88 -15.67
C ALA A 11 -29.92 -17.71 -16.58
N ALA A 12 -30.76 -16.69 -16.75
CA ALA A 12 -30.40 -15.47 -17.46
C ALA A 12 -29.37 -14.63 -16.67
N GLY A 13 -29.48 -14.58 -15.34
CA GLY A 13 -28.50 -13.91 -14.47
C GLY A 13 -27.12 -14.58 -14.48
N LEU A 14 -27.07 -15.91 -14.47
CA LEU A 14 -25.81 -16.67 -14.60
C LEU A 14 -25.20 -16.56 -16.01
N GLY A 15 -26.03 -16.49 -17.06
CA GLY A 15 -25.56 -16.30 -18.43
C GLY A 15 -24.88 -14.96 -18.67
N MET A 16 -25.35 -13.89 -18.00
CA MET A 16 -24.76 -12.56 -18.09
C MET A 16 -23.46 -12.46 -17.28
N LEU A 17 -23.36 -13.09 -16.10
CA LEU A 17 -22.11 -13.22 -15.33
C LEU A 17 -21.04 -14.03 -16.07
N GLY A 18 -21.43 -15.07 -16.81
CA GLY A 18 -20.51 -15.86 -17.63
C GLY A 18 -19.98 -15.09 -18.85
N ALA A 19 -20.79 -14.21 -19.43
CA ALA A 19 -20.39 -13.37 -20.57
C ALA A 19 -19.49 -12.19 -20.16
N THR A 20 -19.66 -11.63 -18.96
CA THR A 20 -18.77 -10.58 -18.44
C THR A 20 -17.39 -11.11 -18.08
N LEU A 21 -17.28 -12.30 -17.48
CA LEU A 21 -15.98 -12.94 -17.18
C LEU A 21 -15.20 -13.32 -18.45
N SER A 22 -15.90 -13.75 -19.51
CA SER A 22 -15.26 -14.21 -20.75
C SER A 22 -14.75 -13.04 -21.63
N GLY A 23 -15.32 -11.84 -21.47
CA GLY A 23 -14.87 -10.62 -22.15
C GLY A 23 -13.88 -9.77 -21.33
N ALA A 24 -13.73 -10.04 -20.04
CA ALA A 24 -12.93 -9.24 -19.10
C ALA A 24 -11.42 -9.48 -19.14
N LEU A 25 -10.93 -10.52 -19.82
CA LEU A 25 -9.50 -10.89 -19.84
C LEU A 25 -8.62 -10.06 -20.81
N ALA A 26 -9.13 -9.00 -21.45
CA ALA A 26 -8.45 -8.34 -22.57
C ALA A 26 -8.04 -6.87 -22.36
N ALA A 27 -8.34 -6.25 -21.21
CA ALA A 27 -7.88 -4.89 -20.91
C ALA A 27 -7.76 -4.66 -19.39
N PRO A 28 -6.78 -3.86 -18.93
CA PRO A 28 -6.74 -3.39 -17.55
C PRO A 28 -7.94 -2.46 -17.31
N TRP A 29 -8.92 -2.95 -16.56
CA TRP A 29 -10.13 -2.20 -16.24
C TRP A 29 -9.90 -1.32 -15.01
N THR A 30 -9.95 -0.01 -15.18
CA THR A 30 -10.10 0.93 -14.06
C THR A 30 -11.56 1.01 -13.63
N LEU A 31 -11.85 1.45 -12.40
CA LEU A 31 -13.22 1.64 -11.89
C LEU A 31 -14.08 2.52 -12.84
N ASP A 32 -13.45 3.47 -13.52
CA ASP A 32 -14.08 4.35 -14.53
C ASP A 32 -14.51 3.62 -15.82
N ASN A 33 -13.85 2.49 -16.12
CA ASN A 33 -14.10 1.69 -17.33
C ASN A 33 -14.79 0.36 -17.02
N TYR A 34 -15.05 0.06 -15.74
CA TYR A 34 -15.76 -1.15 -15.37
C TYR A 34 -17.16 -1.14 -16.01
N PRO A 35 -17.60 -2.23 -16.66
CA PRO A 35 -18.91 -2.26 -17.28
C PRO A 35 -19.97 -2.01 -16.20
N ASN A 36 -20.64 -0.85 -16.28
CA ASN A 36 -21.77 -0.55 -15.43
C ASN A 36 -22.86 -1.59 -15.70
N ALA A 37 -23.00 -2.56 -14.81
CA ALA A 37 -23.86 -3.72 -14.98
C ALA A 37 -25.33 -3.37 -15.20
N LEU A 38 -25.74 -2.15 -14.83
CA LEU A 38 -27.13 -1.69 -14.90
C LEU A 38 -27.34 -0.44 -15.77
N GLY A 39 -26.28 0.25 -16.17
CA GLY A 39 -26.32 1.54 -16.87
C GLY A 39 -26.94 2.65 -16.02
N SER A 40 -26.38 3.86 -16.07
CA SER A 40 -27.01 5.02 -15.44
C SER A 40 -27.75 5.86 -16.50
N PRO A 41 -29.04 6.22 -16.29
CA PRO A 41 -29.88 5.91 -15.14
C PRO A 41 -30.58 4.54 -15.23
N VAL A 42 -30.69 3.85 -14.09
CA VAL A 42 -31.45 2.59 -13.97
C VAL A 42 -32.95 2.89 -14.05
N THR A 43 -33.61 2.40 -15.10
CA THR A 43 -35.05 2.57 -15.30
C THR A 43 -35.80 1.30 -14.89
N ILE A 44 -36.65 1.39 -13.87
CA ILE A 44 -37.53 0.30 -13.46
C ILE A 44 -38.84 0.41 -14.24
N VAL A 45 -39.15 -0.61 -15.04
CA VAL A 45 -40.37 -0.67 -15.87
C VAL A 45 -41.39 -1.62 -15.23
N TYR A 46 -42.58 -1.11 -14.96
CA TYR A 46 -43.75 -1.91 -14.58
C TYR A 46 -44.87 -1.76 -15.60
N GLY A 47 -45.74 -2.76 -15.68
CA GLY A 47 -46.84 -2.79 -16.65
C GLY A 47 -47.93 -1.75 -16.33
N LYS A 48 -48.68 -1.34 -17.36
CA LYS A 48 -49.82 -0.41 -17.20
C LYS A 48 -50.90 -0.94 -16.23
N ASP A 49 -51.02 -2.25 -16.11
CA ASP A 49 -51.96 -2.96 -15.23
C ASP A 49 -51.26 -3.57 -13.99
N ALA A 50 -50.13 -3.00 -13.57
CA ALA A 50 -49.41 -3.45 -12.38
C ALA A 50 -50.28 -3.27 -11.12
N ASP A 51 -50.26 -4.27 -10.23
CA ASP A 51 -50.94 -4.16 -8.95
C ASP A 51 -50.26 -3.08 -8.09
N VAL A 52 -51.01 -2.50 -7.15
CA VAL A 52 -50.48 -1.44 -6.25
C VAL A 52 -49.24 -1.93 -5.49
N SER A 53 -49.16 -3.22 -5.17
CA SER A 53 -47.97 -3.85 -4.55
C SER A 53 -46.72 -3.80 -5.44
N ASP A 54 -46.87 -3.91 -6.76
CA ASP A 54 -45.76 -3.90 -7.70
C ASP A 54 -45.20 -2.48 -7.89
N VAL A 55 -46.07 -1.46 -7.84
CA VAL A 55 -45.68 -0.05 -7.87
C VAL A 55 -44.93 0.35 -6.59
N VAL A 56 -45.39 -0.15 -5.43
CA VAL A 56 -44.71 0.06 -4.15
C VAL A 56 -43.36 -0.65 -4.14
N GLY A 57 -43.29 -1.92 -4.54
CA GLY A 57 -42.04 -2.67 -4.62
C GLY A 57 -41.03 -2.07 -5.61
N ALA A 58 -41.50 -1.53 -6.74
CA ALA A 58 -40.64 -0.81 -7.69
C ALA A 58 -40.06 0.47 -7.08
N THR A 59 -40.83 1.16 -6.25
CA THR A 59 -40.39 2.38 -5.54
C THR A 59 -39.39 2.03 -4.43
N GLU A 60 -39.65 0.96 -3.68
CA GLU A 60 -38.73 0.46 -2.66
C GLU A 60 -37.40 0.00 -3.27
N LEU A 61 -37.45 -0.71 -4.40
CA LEU A 61 -36.25 -1.11 -5.16
C LEU A 61 -35.51 0.10 -5.73
N ALA A 62 -36.22 1.11 -6.25
CA ALA A 62 -35.60 2.35 -6.71
C ALA A 62 -34.89 3.10 -5.56
N ASN A 63 -35.49 3.10 -4.37
CA ASN A 63 -34.91 3.74 -3.19
C ASN A 63 -33.73 2.94 -2.63
N ALA A 64 -33.80 1.61 -2.64
CA ALA A 64 -32.69 0.74 -2.24
C ALA A 64 -31.49 0.90 -3.19
N LEU A 65 -31.74 0.93 -4.51
CA LEU A 65 -30.68 1.17 -5.52
C LEU A 65 -30.05 2.55 -5.41
N LYS A 66 -30.79 3.58 -5.01
CA LYS A 66 -30.24 4.92 -4.72
C LYS A 66 -29.41 4.96 -3.44
N TYR A 67 -29.63 4.05 -2.51
CA TYR A 67 -28.87 3.96 -1.26
C TYR A 67 -27.58 3.15 -1.44
N GLU A 68 -27.50 2.30 -2.47
CA GLU A 68 -26.31 1.51 -2.83
C GLU A 68 -25.35 2.25 -3.77
N GLU A 69 -25.70 3.44 -4.26
CA GLU A 69 -24.71 4.37 -4.82
C GLU A 69 -23.95 5.02 -3.65
N GLU A 70 -23.37 4.18 -2.79
CA GLU A 70 -22.35 4.60 -1.84
C GLU A 70 -21.21 5.12 -2.71
N THR A 71 -21.13 6.44 -2.81
CA THR A 71 -19.98 7.08 -3.40
C THR A 71 -18.86 6.78 -2.44
N THR A 72 -18.16 5.66 -2.65
CA THR A 72 -16.84 5.43 -2.05
C THR A 72 -15.97 6.52 -2.62
N THR A 73 -15.99 7.68 -1.97
CA THR A 73 -14.89 8.63 -2.04
C THR A 73 -13.72 7.86 -1.48
N THR A 74 -12.96 7.21 -2.36
CA THR A 74 -11.60 6.76 -2.11
C THR A 74 -10.80 8.02 -1.82
N THR A 75 -10.95 8.53 -0.61
CA THR A 75 -9.97 9.43 -0.04
C THR A 75 -8.76 8.52 0.11
N ALA A 76 -7.83 8.60 -0.85
CA ALA A 76 -6.54 7.95 -0.70
C ALA A 76 -6.06 8.32 0.71
N ALA A 77 -5.78 7.32 1.54
CA ALA A 77 -5.23 7.58 2.86
C ALA A 77 -3.93 8.34 2.64
N THR A 78 -3.95 9.65 2.85
CA THR A 78 -2.74 10.45 2.84
C THR A 78 -2.06 10.16 4.16
N VAL A 79 -1.10 9.24 4.14
CA VAL A 79 -0.18 9.07 5.25
C VAL A 79 0.74 10.28 5.17
N SER A 80 0.56 11.28 6.05
CA SER A 80 1.39 12.50 5.95
C SER A 80 2.86 12.25 6.29
N GLU A 81 3.15 11.10 6.89
CA GLU A 81 4.48 10.68 7.36
C GLU A 81 4.88 9.30 6.79
N GLY A 82 4.21 8.82 5.75
CA GLY A 82 4.45 7.48 5.21
C GLY A 82 4.38 7.44 3.70
N VAL A 83 5.03 6.42 3.13
CA VAL A 83 5.05 6.18 1.69
C VAL A 83 3.94 5.22 1.30
N LEU A 84 3.34 5.46 0.13
CA LEU A 84 2.44 4.51 -0.50
C LEU A 84 3.27 3.51 -1.30
N ILE A 85 3.21 2.22 -0.94
CA ILE A 85 3.87 1.14 -1.71
C ILE A 85 3.10 0.92 -3.02
N LYS A 86 3.60 1.52 -4.09
CA LYS A 86 3.01 1.51 -5.43
C LYS A 86 4.03 1.92 -6.49
N ALA A 87 4.04 1.22 -7.62
CA ALA A 87 4.79 1.60 -8.81
C ALA A 87 3.87 1.98 -9.99
N ALA A 88 4.49 2.42 -11.09
CA ALA A 88 3.75 2.86 -12.27
C ALA A 88 3.02 1.69 -12.95
N GLY A 89 1.73 1.55 -12.68
CA GLY A 89 0.90 0.48 -13.22
C GLY A 89 0.86 -0.79 -12.38
N GLU A 90 1.42 -0.75 -11.18
CA GLU A 90 1.55 -1.88 -10.27
C GLU A 90 1.22 -1.42 -8.84
N GLU A 91 0.28 -2.11 -8.21
CA GLU A 91 -0.17 -1.87 -6.84
C GLU A 91 0.07 -3.15 -6.05
N LEU A 92 0.36 -3.02 -4.76
CA LEU A 92 0.56 -4.16 -3.88
C LEU A 92 -0.71 -5.01 -3.78
N ASN A 93 -0.67 -6.25 -4.24
CA ASN A 93 -1.76 -7.22 -4.15
C ASN A 93 -1.53 -8.25 -3.04
N TYR A 94 -2.55 -9.06 -2.77
CA TYR A 94 -2.44 -10.14 -1.80
C TYR A 94 -1.41 -11.20 -2.23
N ASN A 95 -0.56 -11.59 -1.28
CA ASN A 95 0.57 -12.49 -1.42
C ASN A 95 1.76 -11.93 -2.20
N GLU A 96 1.79 -10.63 -2.47
CA GLU A 96 2.97 -9.92 -2.94
C GLU A 96 3.68 -9.27 -1.75
N ASP A 97 5.00 -9.13 -1.86
CA ASP A 97 5.79 -8.37 -0.90
C ASP A 97 6.16 -6.99 -1.45
N PHE A 98 6.75 -6.16 -0.61
CA PHE A 98 7.03 -4.78 -0.98
C PHE A 98 8.12 -4.67 -2.04
N GLU A 99 9.13 -5.55 -2.03
CA GLU A 99 10.26 -5.50 -2.95
C GLU A 99 9.82 -5.74 -4.39
N ASP A 100 8.79 -6.57 -4.60
CA ASP A 100 8.17 -6.78 -5.92
C ASP A 100 7.57 -5.48 -6.50
N ILE A 101 7.23 -4.49 -5.66
CA ILE A 101 6.59 -3.23 -6.06
C ILE A 101 7.58 -2.06 -6.04
N ILE A 102 8.33 -1.90 -4.95
CA ILE A 102 9.36 -0.88 -4.73
C ILE A 102 10.50 -1.54 -3.95
N ASP A 103 11.70 -1.52 -4.50
CA ASP A 103 12.89 -2.15 -3.92
C ASP A 103 13.58 -1.27 -2.86
N VAL A 104 13.65 0.04 -3.12
CA VAL A 104 14.38 1.02 -2.32
C VAL A 104 13.53 2.28 -2.09
N LEU A 105 13.60 2.80 -0.87
CA LEU A 105 13.07 4.12 -0.50
C LEU A 105 14.21 5.07 -0.19
N ASP A 106 14.09 6.31 -0.67
CA ASP A 106 15.07 7.37 -0.41
C ASP A 106 14.40 8.67 0.09
N LYS A 107 15.18 9.76 0.14
CA LYS A 107 14.70 11.11 0.52
C LYS A 107 13.51 11.63 -0.28
N GLY A 108 13.27 11.12 -1.48
CA GLY A 108 12.16 11.48 -2.35
C GLY A 108 10.85 10.83 -1.91
N ASP A 109 10.95 9.71 -1.18
CA ASP A 109 9.82 8.91 -0.71
C ASP A 109 9.49 9.18 0.77
N LEU A 110 10.53 9.35 1.60
CA LEU A 110 10.40 9.53 3.05
C LEU A 110 11.32 10.64 3.55
N ASP A 111 10.72 11.69 4.15
CA ASP A 111 11.46 12.81 4.73
C ASP A 111 12.48 12.37 5.81
N ILE A 112 12.21 11.27 6.51
CA ILE A 112 13.13 10.71 7.52
C ILE A 112 14.44 10.19 6.91
N LEU A 113 14.46 9.90 5.61
CA LEU A 113 15.64 9.46 4.86
C LEU A 113 16.33 10.62 4.13
N ALA A 114 16.10 11.86 4.56
CA ALA A 114 16.74 13.03 3.96
C ALA A 114 18.28 12.91 3.99
N ASP A 115 18.93 13.30 2.89
CA ASP A 115 20.38 13.48 2.85
C ASP A 115 20.82 14.47 3.93
N GLY A 116 22.04 14.27 4.43
CA GLY A 116 22.62 15.13 5.44
C GLY A 116 24.07 15.50 5.13
N THR A 117 24.62 16.28 6.05
CA THR A 117 26.04 16.60 6.10
C THR A 117 26.53 16.26 7.49
N TYR A 118 27.53 15.41 7.56
CA TYR A 118 28.30 15.16 8.77
C TYR A 118 29.39 16.21 8.85
N GLU A 119 29.39 16.95 9.95
CA GLU A 119 30.37 17.97 10.25
C GLU A 119 31.29 17.41 11.33
N ASP A 120 32.54 17.18 10.98
CA ASP A 120 33.60 16.97 11.94
C ASP A 120 34.21 18.32 12.31
N ASN A 121 34.08 18.66 13.58
CA ASN A 121 34.53 19.92 14.15
C ASN A 121 35.38 19.71 15.42
N GLU A 122 35.82 18.47 15.67
CA GLU A 122 36.60 18.10 16.84
C GLU A 122 38.07 17.83 16.45
N GLY A 123 38.94 17.76 17.45
CA GLY A 123 40.37 17.52 17.22
C GLY A 123 41.11 18.57 16.35
N ASP A 124 42.09 18.09 15.58
CA ASP A 124 42.91 18.90 14.66
C ASP A 124 42.44 18.78 13.19
N ASN A 125 41.40 17.99 12.92
CA ASN A 125 40.86 17.71 11.59
C ASN A 125 39.44 18.26 11.47
N GLU A 126 39.22 19.25 10.60
CA GLU A 126 37.87 19.74 10.30
C GLU A 126 37.48 19.29 8.88
N ASN A 127 36.40 18.51 8.75
CA ASN A 127 35.86 18.18 7.44
C ASN A 127 34.32 18.04 7.45
N SER A 128 33.72 18.47 6.33
CA SER A 128 32.29 18.39 6.09
C SER A 128 32.05 17.39 4.97
N VAL A 129 31.25 16.35 5.22
CA VAL A 129 31.00 15.25 4.28
C VAL A 129 29.50 15.05 4.13
N THR A 130 29.01 15.07 2.90
CA THR A 130 27.61 14.73 2.61
C THR A 130 27.39 13.23 2.67
N TYR A 131 26.19 12.84 3.07
CA TYR A 131 25.76 11.45 3.08
C TYR A 131 24.33 11.30 2.59
N THR A 132 24.06 10.14 2.01
CA THR A 132 22.73 9.71 1.58
C THR A 132 22.20 8.61 2.50
N GLN A 133 20.87 8.48 2.56
CA GLN A 133 20.19 7.47 3.35
C GLN A 133 19.14 6.76 2.49
N GLU A 134 19.08 5.43 2.61
CA GLU A 134 18.11 4.61 1.91
C GLU A 134 17.62 3.44 2.76
N LEU A 135 16.45 2.91 2.41
CA LEU A 135 15.88 1.70 2.99
C LEU A 135 15.55 0.73 1.86
N SER A 136 16.19 -0.42 1.84
CA SER A 136 15.94 -1.48 0.86
C SER A 136 15.13 -2.62 1.47
N PHE A 137 14.05 -3.04 0.82
CA PHE A 137 13.21 -4.14 1.29
C PHE A 137 13.84 -5.50 0.96
N THR A 138 13.60 -6.48 1.84
CA THR A 138 14.01 -7.87 1.59
C THR A 138 12.84 -8.65 1.00
N ASN A 139 13.07 -9.25 -0.17
CA ASN A 139 12.09 -10.09 -0.87
C ASN A 139 11.51 -11.18 0.06
N GLY A 140 10.19 -11.39 -0.01
CA GLY A 140 9.48 -12.44 0.70
C GLY A 140 9.21 -12.17 2.18
N THR A 141 9.55 -10.99 2.71
CA THR A 141 9.42 -10.70 4.15
C THR A 141 8.28 -9.77 4.54
N ASN A 142 7.76 -8.95 3.61
CA ASN A 142 6.73 -7.92 3.87
C ASN A 142 5.44 -8.21 3.10
N ILE A 143 4.87 -9.40 3.29
CA ILE A 143 3.81 -9.89 2.39
C ILE A 143 2.44 -9.37 2.83
N LEU A 144 1.67 -8.79 1.91
CA LEU A 144 0.27 -8.46 2.17
C LEU A 144 -0.56 -9.74 2.22
N LYS A 145 -1.04 -10.13 3.40
CA LYS A 145 -1.85 -11.34 3.60
C LYS A 145 -3.30 -11.01 3.86
N TYR A 146 -4.14 -11.93 3.40
CA TYR A 146 -5.52 -12.07 3.83
C TYR A 146 -5.68 -13.49 4.36
N THR A 147 -6.12 -13.63 5.62
CA THR A 147 -6.40 -14.94 6.20
C THR A 147 -7.83 -15.07 6.69
N THR A 148 -8.27 -16.32 6.75
CA THR A 148 -9.56 -16.75 7.26
C THR A 148 -9.34 -17.49 8.57
N ASP A 149 -10.26 -17.33 9.52
CA ASP A 149 -10.22 -18.04 10.80
C ASP A 149 -10.21 -19.55 10.57
N ASP A 150 -9.22 -20.23 11.16
CA ASP A 150 -9.05 -21.68 11.07
C ASP A 150 -9.93 -22.45 12.07
N ASN A 151 -10.56 -21.75 13.01
CA ASN A 151 -11.49 -22.29 14.01
C ASN A 151 -12.96 -22.03 13.67
N GLU A 152 -13.25 -21.03 12.83
CA GLU A 152 -14.59 -20.75 12.30
C GLU A 152 -14.57 -20.69 10.76
N ASP A 153 -15.01 -21.79 10.12
CA ASP A 153 -15.12 -21.91 8.66
C ASP A 153 -15.77 -20.65 8.03
N ASN A 154 -14.96 -19.87 7.30
CA ASN A 154 -15.34 -18.67 6.54
C ASN A 154 -15.53 -17.35 7.32
N GLU A 155 -15.01 -17.20 8.54
CA GLU A 155 -14.90 -15.87 9.16
C GLU A 155 -13.61 -15.17 8.68
N PRO A 156 -13.68 -13.95 8.11
CA PRO A 156 -12.48 -13.22 7.69
C PRO A 156 -11.71 -12.70 8.91
N LEU A 157 -10.46 -13.14 9.11
CA LEU A 157 -9.58 -12.62 10.18
C LEU A 157 -9.12 -11.19 9.89
N GLY A 158 -8.93 -10.86 8.62
CA GLY A 158 -8.61 -9.52 8.15
C GLY A 158 -7.44 -9.47 7.16
N THR A 159 -7.06 -8.25 6.81
CA THR A 159 -5.91 -7.95 5.97
C THR A 159 -4.79 -7.39 6.83
N TYR A 160 -3.58 -7.94 6.69
CA TYR A 160 -2.39 -7.49 7.42
C TYR A 160 -1.12 -7.68 6.59
N ILE A 161 -0.05 -7.02 7.00
CA ILE A 161 1.30 -7.26 6.47
C ILE A 161 1.94 -8.31 7.37
N GLU A 162 2.29 -9.46 6.80
CA GLU A 162 3.07 -10.50 7.47
C GLU A 162 4.54 -10.11 7.41
N ILE A 163 5.17 -10.07 8.59
CA ILE A 163 6.61 -9.82 8.74
C ILE A 163 7.27 -11.10 9.22
N ASN A 164 8.24 -11.62 8.48
CA ASN A 164 9.02 -12.79 8.89
C ASN A 164 9.96 -12.42 10.04
N ASP A 165 9.88 -13.10 11.17
CA ASP A 165 10.70 -12.84 12.36
C ASP A 165 12.12 -13.45 12.27
N ASN A 166 12.37 -14.34 11.30
CA ASN A 166 13.66 -15.00 11.08
C ASN A 166 14.48 -14.37 9.96
N GLU A 167 13.95 -13.36 9.28
CA GLU A 167 14.60 -12.68 8.16
C GLU A 167 14.53 -11.16 8.38
N ASN A 168 15.52 -10.44 7.87
CA ASN A 168 15.49 -8.98 7.93
C ASN A 168 14.37 -8.49 7.04
N THR A 169 13.52 -7.61 7.56
CA THR A 169 12.41 -7.01 6.80
C THR A 169 12.90 -5.98 5.78
N TYR A 170 13.93 -5.23 6.16
CA TYR A 170 14.57 -4.22 5.35
C TYR A 170 16.01 -4.02 5.83
N THR A 171 16.83 -3.41 4.98
CA THR A 171 18.18 -2.93 5.31
C THR A 171 18.18 -1.41 5.19
N TYR A 172 18.62 -0.73 6.24
CA TYR A 172 18.90 0.70 6.21
C TYR A 172 20.38 0.92 5.90
N THR A 173 20.67 1.80 4.96
CA THR A 173 22.02 2.19 4.57
C THR A 173 22.20 3.69 4.74
N LEU A 174 23.31 4.08 5.36
CA LEU A 174 23.84 5.44 5.32
C LEU A 174 25.19 5.37 4.60
N GLU A 175 25.34 6.13 3.52
CA GLU A 175 26.56 6.16 2.71
C GLU A 175 27.13 7.58 2.66
N PHE A 176 28.40 7.72 3.07
CA PHE A 176 29.14 8.97 2.91
C PHE A 176 29.64 9.11 1.46
N ASP A 177 29.44 10.28 0.86
CA ASP A 177 29.87 10.58 -0.51
C ASP A 177 31.40 10.72 -0.64
N ASP A 178 32.08 11.02 0.47
CA ASP A 178 33.54 11.12 0.58
C ASP A 178 34.02 10.50 1.91
N SER A 179 35.32 10.39 2.10
CA SER A 179 35.90 9.88 3.34
C SER A 179 35.77 10.90 4.48
N VAL A 180 35.33 10.43 5.64
CA VAL A 180 35.52 11.15 6.91
C VAL A 180 37.02 11.17 7.24
N ILE A 181 37.56 12.34 7.55
CA ILE A 181 38.97 12.50 7.89
C ILE A 181 39.11 12.31 9.39
N TYR A 182 39.99 11.42 9.81
CA TYR A 182 40.29 11.20 11.23
C TYR A 182 41.73 10.71 11.40
N GLU A 183 42.31 10.91 12.58
CA GLU A 183 43.60 10.36 12.95
C GLU A 183 43.45 8.90 13.40
N ASN A 184 43.88 7.97 12.54
CA ASN A 184 43.88 6.53 12.84
C ASN A 184 44.99 6.13 13.84
N THR A 185 44.87 6.60 15.08
CA THR A 185 45.69 6.22 16.24
C THR A 185 44.78 5.89 17.42
N THR A 186 45.33 5.24 18.45
CA THR A 186 44.53 4.75 19.61
C THR A 186 43.72 5.82 20.33
N ASN A 187 44.13 7.10 20.26
CA ASN A 187 43.37 8.21 20.84
C ASN A 187 42.84 9.19 19.79
N GLY A 188 43.44 9.21 18.59
CA GLY A 188 43.11 10.20 17.57
C GLY A 188 41.73 10.02 16.95
N VAL A 189 41.16 8.80 16.99
CA VAL A 189 39.79 8.58 16.50
C VAL A 189 38.76 9.11 17.49
N ASP A 190 38.97 8.87 18.79
CA ASP A 190 38.11 9.40 19.83
C ASP A 190 38.20 10.94 19.86
N ASP A 191 39.42 11.49 19.81
CA ASP A 191 39.66 12.94 19.84
C ASP A 191 39.05 13.67 18.62
N ASP A 192 38.93 13.01 17.47
CA ASP A 192 38.36 13.60 16.24
C ASP A 192 36.85 13.32 16.09
N LEU A 193 36.31 12.19 16.56
CA LEU A 193 34.92 11.81 16.26
C LEU A 193 33.96 11.86 17.45
N GLU A 194 34.43 11.79 18.70
CA GLU A 194 33.55 11.90 19.88
C GLU A 194 32.87 13.29 19.93
N ASP A 195 31.68 13.36 20.53
CA ASP A 195 30.87 14.58 20.67
C ASP A 195 30.36 15.22 19.36
N THR A 196 30.74 14.69 18.19
CA THR A 196 30.16 15.07 16.90
C THR A 196 28.73 14.55 16.75
N GLU A 197 27.95 15.20 15.88
CA GLU A 197 26.54 14.88 15.65
C GLU A 197 26.29 14.27 14.26
N LEU A 198 25.46 13.23 14.20
CA LEU A 198 25.01 12.59 12.96
C LEU A 198 23.49 12.39 12.97
N THR A 199 22.82 12.78 11.89
CA THR A 199 21.36 12.60 11.77
C THR A 199 21.04 11.31 11.01
N ILE A 200 20.42 10.37 11.70
CA ILE A 200 20.05 9.03 11.20
C ILE A 200 18.52 8.89 11.31
N MET A 201 17.84 8.58 10.21
CA MET A 201 16.39 8.41 10.16
C MET A 201 15.60 9.55 10.83
N GLY A 202 15.98 10.80 10.53
CA GLY A 202 15.36 12.02 11.07
C GLY A 202 15.67 12.33 12.55
N ASN A 203 16.51 11.55 13.21
CA ASN A 203 16.94 11.78 14.60
C ASN A 203 18.44 12.10 14.65
N THR A 204 18.80 13.14 15.40
CA THR A 204 20.20 13.50 15.62
C THR A 204 20.77 12.70 16.79
N TYR A 205 21.88 12.03 16.55
CA TYR A 205 22.64 11.26 17.53
C TYR A 205 24.01 11.89 17.73
N THR A 206 24.50 11.85 18.96
CA THR A 206 25.87 12.24 19.30
C THR A 206 26.74 10.99 19.35
N ILE A 207 27.92 11.04 18.75
CA ILE A 207 28.91 9.96 18.84
C ILE A 207 29.52 10.02 20.25
N VAL A 208 29.40 8.92 21.01
CA VAL A 208 29.85 8.86 22.42
C VAL A 208 31.11 8.03 22.62
N ASP A 209 31.55 7.30 21.59
CA ASP A 209 32.70 6.39 21.62
C ASP A 209 33.06 6.04 20.16
N ALA A 210 34.35 6.12 19.79
CA ALA A 210 34.82 5.91 18.42
C ALA A 210 36.13 5.08 18.37
N GLY A 211 36.01 3.76 18.54
CA GLY A 211 37.18 2.87 18.54
C GLY A 211 37.63 2.33 17.17
N ILE A 212 38.89 1.87 17.12
CA ILE A 212 39.49 1.04 16.05
C ILE A 212 39.51 -0.44 16.46
#